data_AF-A0A1E7FHP5-F1
#
_entry.id   AF-A0A1E7FHP5-F1
#
_cell.length_a   1.000
_cell.length_b   1.000
_cell.length_c   1.000
_cell.angle_alpha   90.00
_cell.angle_beta   90.00
_cell.angle_gamma   90.00
#
_symmetry.space_group_name_H-M   'P 1'
#
loop_
_entity.id
_entity.type
_entity.pdbx_description
1 polymer ?
#
loop_
_entity_poly.entity_id
_entity_poly.type
_entity_poly.pdbx_seq_one_letter_code
_entity_poly.pdbx_strand_id
1 'polypeptide(L)'
;MTGYITKPPGQVNASLIEFLPELESEYSKYPMKHERWLQPNEQGPKGEPCFVAATTTTEAEEETTVKKDYTFCKKGPNGTGYYSLMCRISYINLHNRIGSVAPTGCGGGCPCFASQANREEHDRYDDCKRVIFMRSVCSVPNDKKASNHVINSATAMSNAPM
;
A
#
# COMPACT_ATOMS: atom_id res chain seq x y z
N MET A 1 -15.32 -9.35 -15.54
CA MET A 1 -14.00 -9.52 -14.90
C MET A 1 -14.16 -9.22 -13.42
N THR A 2 -14.33 -10.25 -12.60
CA THR A 2 -14.23 -10.14 -11.13
C THR A 2 -12.75 -10.01 -10.80
N GLY A 3 -12.18 -8.83 -11.08
CA GLY A 3 -10.85 -8.48 -10.60
C GLY A 3 -10.87 -8.43 -9.08
N TYR A 4 -9.72 -8.72 -8.45
CA TYR A 4 -9.54 -8.59 -7.00
C TYR A 4 -9.84 -7.18 -6.46
N ILE A 5 -9.87 -6.19 -7.36
CA ILE A 5 -10.26 -4.80 -7.13
C ILE A 5 -11.57 -4.51 -7.87
N THR A 6 -12.53 -3.93 -7.16
CA THR A 6 -13.89 -3.71 -7.67
C THR A 6 -14.08 -2.34 -8.32
N LYS A 7 -13.28 -1.34 -7.94
CA LYS A 7 -13.36 0.04 -8.43
C LYS A 7 -12.40 0.33 -9.60
N PRO A 8 -12.72 1.31 -10.48
CA PRO A 8 -11.84 1.72 -11.56
C PRO A 8 -10.57 2.42 -11.05
N PRO A 9 -9.46 2.41 -11.81
CA PRO A 9 -8.16 2.95 -11.37
C PRO A 9 -8.19 4.38 -10.81
N GLY A 10 -8.97 5.29 -11.44
CA GLY A 10 -9.09 6.67 -10.97
C GLY A 10 -9.69 6.79 -9.56
N GLN A 11 -10.72 6.00 -9.25
CA GLN A 11 -11.36 5.99 -7.92
C GLN A 11 -10.46 5.37 -6.86
N VAL A 12 -9.72 4.31 -7.23
CA VAL A 12 -8.73 3.67 -6.34
C VAL A 12 -7.61 4.66 -6.01
N ASN A 13 -7.06 5.35 -7.00
CA ASN A 13 -6.00 6.36 -6.76
C ASN A 13 -6.47 7.50 -5.87
N ALA A 14 -7.68 8.02 -6.09
CA ALA A 14 -8.25 9.08 -5.24
C ALA A 14 -8.40 8.60 -3.79
N SER A 15 -8.93 7.38 -3.61
CA SER A 15 -9.13 6.79 -2.28
C SER A 15 -7.80 6.46 -1.59
N LEU A 16 -6.79 6.01 -2.35
CA LEU A 16 -5.45 5.76 -1.81
C LEU A 16 -4.81 7.03 -1.26
N ILE A 17 -4.98 8.17 -1.95
CA ILE A 17 -4.47 9.47 -1.50
C ILE A 17 -5.22 9.94 -0.24
N GLU A 18 -6.53 9.71 -0.18
CA GLU A 18 -7.37 10.05 0.98
C GLU A 18 -6.91 9.34 2.26
N PHE A 19 -6.61 8.04 2.18
CA PHE A 19 -6.15 7.26 3.35
C PHE A 19 -4.64 7.40 3.61
N LEU A 20 -3.84 7.62 2.56
CA LEU A 20 -2.38 7.61 2.61
C LEU A 20 -1.84 8.69 1.66
N PRO A 21 -1.66 9.94 2.13
CA PRO A 21 -1.30 11.07 1.26
C PRO A 21 0.04 10.90 0.53
N GLU A 22 0.95 10.10 1.08
CA GLU A 22 2.20 9.72 0.42
C GLU A 22 2.01 9.02 -0.94
N LEU A 23 0.85 8.39 -1.16
CA LEU A 23 0.51 7.71 -2.42
C LEU A 23 0.12 8.65 -3.56
N GLU A 24 0.12 9.97 -3.35
CA GLU A 24 0.00 10.98 -4.41
C GLU A 24 1.15 10.91 -5.42
N SER A 25 2.28 10.30 -5.02
CA SER A 25 3.43 10.07 -5.88
C SER A 25 3.06 9.40 -7.20
N GLU A 26 3.74 9.81 -8.28
CA GLU A 26 3.58 9.16 -9.58
C GLU A 26 4.00 7.69 -9.56
N TYR A 27 4.96 7.34 -8.70
CA TYR A 27 5.47 5.98 -8.57
C TYR A 27 4.45 5.01 -7.96
N SER A 28 3.49 5.52 -7.18
CA SER A 28 2.46 4.71 -6.50
C SER A 28 1.12 4.61 -7.22
N LYS A 29 0.94 5.29 -8.36
CA LYS A 29 -0.33 5.25 -9.09
C LYS A 29 -0.70 3.82 -9.51
N TYR A 30 -1.99 3.51 -9.41
CA TYR A 30 -2.60 2.29 -9.93
C TYR A 30 -3.13 2.53 -11.35
N PRO A 31 -2.81 1.68 -12.34
CA PRO A 31 -1.84 0.58 -12.26
C PRO A 31 -0.39 1.09 -12.23
N MET A 32 0.49 0.34 -11.58
CA MET A 32 1.94 0.60 -11.55
C MET A 32 2.53 0.56 -12.95
N LYS A 33 3.46 1.48 -13.21
CA LYS A 33 4.17 1.60 -14.50
C LYS A 33 5.63 1.15 -14.45
N HIS A 34 6.18 0.88 -13.26
CA HIS A 34 7.59 0.51 -13.11
C HIS A 34 7.81 -0.96 -13.45
N GLU A 35 8.99 -1.30 -13.96
CA GLU A 35 9.29 -2.65 -14.47
C GLU A 35 9.72 -3.62 -13.36
N ARG A 36 10.43 -3.10 -12.34
CA ARG A 36 10.97 -3.88 -11.22
C ARG A 36 10.94 -3.09 -9.92
N TRP A 37 10.98 -3.80 -8.81
CA TRP A 37 11.25 -3.21 -7.50
C TRP A 37 12.70 -2.77 -7.42
N LEU A 38 12.93 -1.54 -6.96
CA LEU A 38 14.26 -1.08 -6.60
C LEU A 38 14.65 -1.59 -5.21
N GLN A 39 15.95 -1.78 -5.02
CA GLN A 39 16.52 -2.12 -3.73
C GLN A 39 16.81 -0.84 -2.93
N PRO A 40 16.75 -0.88 -1.59
CA PRO A 40 17.00 0.29 -0.75
C PRO A 40 18.39 0.93 -0.92
N ASN A 41 19.38 0.18 -1.40
CA ASN A 41 20.73 0.66 -1.70
C ASN A 41 20.91 1.19 -3.13
N GLU A 42 19.89 1.13 -3.98
CA GLU A 42 19.92 1.69 -5.34
C GLU A 42 19.50 3.16 -5.35
N GLN A 43 19.66 3.80 -6.52
CA GLN A 43 19.13 5.12 -6.82
C GLN A 43 17.92 4.99 -7.75
N GLY A 44 16.96 5.89 -7.57
CA GLY A 44 15.80 6.07 -8.43
C GLY A 44 16.15 6.68 -9.78
N PRO A 45 15.17 6.79 -10.69
CA PRO A 45 15.37 7.26 -12.05
C PRO A 45 15.80 8.72 -12.16
N LYS A 46 15.64 9.53 -11.10
CA LYS A 46 16.11 10.93 -11.04
C LYS A 46 17.44 11.05 -10.28
N GLY A 47 18.08 9.94 -9.91
CA GLY A 47 19.29 9.90 -9.09
C GLY A 47 19.03 10.01 -7.58
N GLU A 48 17.77 9.93 -7.15
CA GLU A 48 17.39 10.01 -5.74
C GLU A 48 17.72 8.70 -5.00
N PRO A 49 18.25 8.73 -3.77
CA PRO A 49 18.54 7.49 -3.04
C PRO A 49 17.25 6.75 -2.66
N CYS A 50 17.19 5.44 -2.87
CA CYS A 50 16.01 4.63 -2.52
C CYS A 50 15.78 4.50 -0.99
N PHE A 51 16.80 4.80 -0.19
CA PHE A 51 16.74 4.85 1.26
C PHE A 51 17.42 6.11 1.79
N VAL A 52 16.74 6.81 2.68
CA VAL A 52 17.27 7.93 3.44
C VAL A 52 17.15 7.58 4.91
N ALA A 53 18.28 7.36 5.57
CA ALA A 53 18.33 7.04 6.99
C ALA A 53 17.75 8.19 7.82
N ALA A 54 16.98 7.84 8.85
CA ALA A 54 16.53 8.78 9.87
C ALA A 54 17.71 9.10 10.81
N THR A 55 18.39 10.23 10.61
CA THR A 55 19.54 10.63 11.45
C THR A 55 19.13 11.21 12.80
N THR A 56 17.95 11.83 12.89
CA THR A 56 17.43 12.50 14.11
C THR A 56 15.92 12.71 13.98
N THR A 57 15.13 11.65 13.96
CA THR A 57 13.66 11.80 13.91
C THR A 57 13.14 11.84 15.35
N THR A 58 12.94 13.04 15.88
CA THR A 58 12.01 13.25 17.00
C THR A 58 10.64 12.74 16.56
N GLU A 59 9.91 12.04 17.42
CA GLU A 59 8.60 11.42 17.11
C GLU A 59 7.61 12.36 16.38
N ALA A 60 7.77 13.68 16.55
CA ALA A 60 7.01 14.72 15.86
C ALA A 60 7.21 14.78 14.32
N GLU A 61 8.37 14.39 13.79
CA GLU A 61 8.62 14.34 12.34
C GLU A 61 8.01 13.09 11.68
N GLU A 62 7.72 12.04 12.47
CA GLU A 62 7.14 10.78 11.97
C GLU A 62 5.72 10.96 11.40
N GLU A 63 4.98 11.97 11.89
CA GLU A 63 3.58 12.19 11.54
C GLU A 63 3.34 13.42 10.66
N THR A 64 4.21 14.43 10.71
CA THR A 64 3.94 15.73 10.09
C THR A 64 4.64 15.95 8.76
N THR A 65 5.71 15.21 8.46
CA THR A 65 6.52 15.47 7.27
C THR A 65 6.28 14.41 6.21
N VAL A 66 5.17 14.54 5.47
CA VAL A 66 4.91 13.69 4.29
C VAL A 66 5.99 13.99 3.25
N LYS A 67 7.01 13.14 3.18
CA LYS A 67 8.05 13.25 2.18
C LYS A 67 7.53 12.68 0.86
N LYS A 68 7.23 13.56 -0.09
CA LYS A 68 6.75 13.19 -1.43
C LYS A 68 7.66 12.13 -2.06
N ASP A 69 7.06 11.06 -2.59
CA ASP A 69 7.73 9.89 -3.19
C ASP A 69 8.37 8.89 -2.20
N TYR A 70 8.29 9.14 -0.89
CA TYR A 70 8.86 8.28 0.16
C TYR A 70 7.82 7.90 1.21
N THR A 71 8.06 6.76 1.86
CA THR A 71 7.29 6.30 3.03
C THR A 71 8.23 6.10 4.20
N PHE A 72 7.88 6.63 5.36
CA PHE A 72 8.64 6.38 6.57
C PHE A 72 8.41 4.95 7.06
N CYS A 73 9.49 4.20 7.25
CA CYS A 73 9.46 2.82 7.71
C CYS A 73 10.23 2.71 9.02
N LYS A 74 9.53 2.26 10.08
CA LYS A 74 10.13 1.97 11.39
C LYS A 74 10.96 0.68 11.38
N LYS A 75 10.59 -0.27 10.52
CA LYS A 75 11.27 -1.56 10.38
C LYS A 75 11.51 -1.82 8.90
N GLY A 76 12.77 -1.73 8.50
CA GLY A 76 13.22 -2.02 7.13
C GLY A 76 14.62 -2.63 7.13
N PRO A 77 15.05 -3.21 6.00
CA PRO A 77 16.31 -3.95 5.90
C PRO A 77 17.55 -3.07 6.14
N ASN A 78 17.47 -1.78 5.81
CA ASN A 78 18.56 -0.82 6.00
C ASN A 78 18.40 0.00 7.30
N GLY A 79 17.45 -0.38 8.16
CA GLY A 79 17.11 0.34 9.39
C GLY A 79 15.93 1.30 9.23
N THR A 80 15.75 2.14 10.25
CA THR A 80 14.67 3.14 10.31
C THR A 80 14.97 4.31 9.37
N GLY A 81 13.99 4.71 8.58
CA GLY A 81 14.14 5.83 7.67
C GLY A 81 13.07 5.90 6.59
N TYR A 82 13.32 6.75 5.60
CA TYR A 82 12.44 6.94 4.46
C TYR A 82 12.84 6.02 3.31
N TYR A 83 11.91 5.19 2.86
CA TYR A 83 12.10 4.30 1.72
C TYR A 83 11.28 4.82 0.54
N SER A 84 11.86 4.76 -0.67
CA SER A 84 11.18 5.19 -1.89
C SER A 84 9.96 4.32 -2.17
N LEU A 85 8.87 4.91 -2.69
CA LEU A 85 7.69 4.15 -3.15
C LEU A 85 8.00 3.19 -4.31
N MET A 86 9.18 3.28 -4.93
CA MET A 86 9.64 2.31 -5.92
C MET A 86 10.23 1.03 -5.29
N CYS A 87 10.36 0.99 -3.96
CA CYS A 87 10.81 -0.18 -3.22
C CYS A 87 9.63 -0.97 -2.68
N ARG A 88 9.71 -2.30 -2.75
CA ARG A 88 8.68 -3.20 -2.22
C ARG A 88 8.43 -3.00 -0.71
N ILE A 89 9.48 -2.68 0.05
CA ILE A 89 9.42 -2.53 1.51
C ILE A 89 8.48 -1.40 1.97
N SER A 90 8.35 -0.37 1.14
CA SER A 90 7.44 0.75 1.36
C SER A 90 6.00 0.27 1.43
N TYR A 91 5.59 -0.63 0.51
CA TYR A 91 4.25 -1.22 0.50
C TYR A 91 4.00 -2.20 1.66
N ILE A 92 5.03 -2.88 2.17
CA ILE A 92 4.92 -3.71 3.37
C ILE A 92 4.59 -2.83 4.59
N ASN A 93 5.29 -1.71 4.76
CA ASN A 93 5.03 -0.78 5.86
C ASN A 93 3.69 -0.07 5.71
N LEU A 94 3.35 0.37 4.49
CA LEU A 94 2.03 0.94 4.17
C LEU A 94 0.88 -0.03 4.50
N HIS A 95 1.03 -1.32 4.21
CA HIS A 95 0.02 -2.31 4.53
C HIS A 95 -0.20 -2.46 6.05
N ASN A 96 0.85 -2.28 6.85
CA ASN A 96 0.72 -2.26 8.30
C ASN A 96 0.06 -0.96 8.78
N ARG A 97 0.41 0.18 8.17
CA ARG A 97 -0.15 1.50 8.51
C ARG A 97 -1.62 1.64 8.12
N ILE A 98 -2.06 1.15 6.96
CA ILE A 98 -3.47 1.28 6.56
C ILE A 98 -4.43 0.62 7.56
N GLY A 99 -3.96 -0.36 8.34
CA GLY A 99 -4.72 -0.95 9.45
C GLY A 99 -5.08 0.04 10.57
N SER A 100 -4.25 1.07 10.82
CA SER A 100 -4.54 2.10 11.83
C SER A 100 -5.39 3.25 11.28
N VAL A 101 -5.59 3.34 9.96
CA VAL A 101 -6.40 4.37 9.29
C VAL A 101 -7.76 3.82 8.85
N ALA A 102 -8.21 2.72 9.46
CA ALA A 102 -9.48 2.10 9.11
C ALA A 102 -10.67 3.04 9.44
N PRO A 103 -11.70 3.11 8.58
CA PRO A 103 -12.87 3.93 8.83
C PRO A 103 -13.58 3.54 10.14
N THR A 104 -14.07 4.57 10.84
CA THR A 104 -14.67 4.45 12.17
C THR A 104 -15.92 3.56 12.13
N GLY A 105 -15.95 2.51 12.96
CA GLY A 105 -17.08 1.57 13.04
C GLY A 105 -16.68 0.11 13.26
N CYS A 106 -15.45 -0.28 12.95
CA CYS A 106 -15.03 -1.69 12.98
C CYS A 106 -14.99 -2.35 14.39
N GLY A 107 -15.29 -1.64 15.47
CA GLY A 107 -15.25 -2.14 16.85
C GLY A 107 -16.59 -1.98 17.58
N GLY A 108 -17.41 -3.04 17.62
CA GLY A 108 -18.51 -3.17 18.60
C GLY A 108 -19.85 -3.66 18.07
N GLY A 109 -20.15 -3.46 16.78
CA GLY A 109 -21.36 -3.99 16.14
C GLY A 109 -21.27 -3.74 14.66
N CYS A 110 -21.47 -4.77 13.83
CA CYS A 110 -21.18 -4.77 12.38
C CYS A 110 -21.82 -3.56 11.66
N PRO A 111 -21.09 -2.45 11.44
CA PRO A 111 -21.64 -1.20 10.89
C PRO A 111 -21.76 -1.23 9.37
N CYS A 112 -21.29 -2.32 8.76
CA CYS A 112 -21.40 -2.62 7.34
C CYS A 112 -22.88 -2.63 6.86
N PHE A 113 -23.83 -2.72 7.80
CA PHE A 113 -25.27 -2.68 7.57
C PHE A 113 -25.96 -1.41 8.11
N ALA A 114 -25.23 -0.48 8.73
CA ALA A 114 -25.82 0.72 9.33
C ALA A 114 -26.29 1.73 8.26
N SER A 115 -25.57 1.84 7.14
CA SER A 115 -25.95 2.67 6.00
C SER A 115 -25.25 2.23 4.72
N GLN A 116 -25.81 2.59 3.56
CA GLN A 116 -25.16 2.38 2.27
C GLN A 116 -23.84 3.16 2.16
N ALA A 117 -23.79 4.38 2.71
CA ALA A 117 -22.59 5.21 2.71
C ALA A 117 -21.42 4.56 3.47
N ASN A 118 -21.69 3.98 4.65
CA ASN A 118 -20.67 3.27 5.43
C ASN A 118 -20.15 2.05 4.67
N ARG A 119 -21.05 1.32 4.00
CA ARG A 119 -20.66 0.16 3.19
C ARG A 119 -19.77 0.57 2.02
N GLU A 120 -20.10 1.65 1.33
CA GLU A 120 -19.29 2.17 0.22
C GLU A 120 -17.92 2.66 0.68
N GLU A 121 -17.84 3.29 1.86
CA GLU A 121 -16.56 3.69 2.47
C GLU A 121 -15.69 2.48 2.83
N HIS A 122 -16.28 1.44 3.41
CA HIS A 122 -15.60 0.18 3.69
C HIS A 122 -15.13 -0.52 2.41
N ASP A 123 -15.95 -0.57 1.36
CA ASP A 123 -15.57 -1.16 0.08
C ASP A 123 -14.37 -0.42 -0.55
N ARG A 124 -14.33 0.92 -0.45
CA ARG A 124 -13.19 1.75 -0.91
C ARG A 124 -11.93 1.44 -0.11
N TYR A 125 -12.05 1.39 1.21
CA TYR A 125 -10.93 1.05 2.11
C TYR A 125 -10.38 -0.35 1.82
N ASP A 126 -11.25 -1.33 1.64
CA ASP A 126 -10.87 -2.71 1.34
C ASP A 126 -10.14 -2.82 -0.01
N ASP A 127 -10.62 -2.14 -1.05
CA ASP A 127 -9.93 -2.11 -2.33
C ASP A 127 -8.54 -1.45 -2.22
N CYS A 128 -8.41 -0.35 -1.46
CA CYS A 128 -7.11 0.27 -1.20
C CYS A 128 -6.16 -0.68 -0.46
N LYS A 129 -6.64 -1.33 0.59
CA LYS A 129 -5.88 -2.31 1.36
C LYS A 129 -5.44 -3.49 0.50
N ARG A 130 -6.33 -4.00 -0.35
CA ARG A 130 -6.01 -5.07 -1.31
C ARG A 130 -4.93 -4.64 -2.30
N VAL A 131 -4.98 -3.43 -2.85
CA VAL A 131 -3.93 -2.91 -3.75
C VAL A 131 -2.58 -2.91 -3.06
N ILE A 132 -2.50 -2.35 -1.85
CA ILE A 132 -1.25 -2.27 -1.11
C ILE A 132 -0.74 -3.66 -0.73
N PHE A 133 -1.63 -4.56 -0.32
CA PHE A 133 -1.29 -5.96 -0.02
C PHE A 133 -0.74 -6.69 -1.24
N MET A 134 -1.42 -6.60 -2.40
CA MET A 134 -0.95 -7.20 -3.64
C MET A 134 0.47 -6.74 -4.01
N ARG A 135 0.75 -5.45 -3.84
CA ARG A 135 2.06 -4.84 -4.08
C ARG A 135 3.11 -5.29 -3.07
N SER A 136 2.71 -5.53 -1.82
CA SER A 136 3.63 -5.99 -0.77
C SER A 136 4.04 -7.46 -0.95
N VAL A 137 3.21 -8.29 -1.58
CA VAL A 137 3.51 -9.73 -1.80
C VAL A 137 4.12 -10.03 -3.16
N CYS A 138 3.82 -9.24 -4.19
CA CYS A 138 4.28 -9.53 -5.55
C CYS A 138 5.79 -9.26 -5.72
N SER A 139 6.47 -10.14 -6.46
CA SER A 139 7.90 -9.99 -6.80
C SER A 139 8.17 -8.92 -7.86
N VAL A 140 7.13 -8.46 -8.56
CA VAL A 140 7.22 -7.45 -9.62
C VAL A 140 6.15 -6.39 -9.38
N PRO A 141 6.44 -5.09 -9.58
CA PRO A 141 5.46 -4.00 -9.48
C PRO A 141 4.50 -3.98 -10.67
N ASN A 142 3.71 -5.04 -10.78
CA ASN A 142 2.70 -5.19 -11.82
C ASN A 142 1.39 -5.62 -11.17
N ASP A 143 0.46 -4.68 -11.04
CA ASP A 143 -0.81 -4.89 -10.33
C ASP A 143 -1.66 -6.03 -10.93
N LYS A 144 -1.57 -6.28 -12.24
CA LYS A 144 -2.28 -7.40 -12.89
C LYS A 144 -1.66 -8.74 -12.51
N LYS A 145 -0.33 -8.85 -12.51
CA LYS A 145 0.36 -10.06 -12.06
C LYS A 145 0.16 -10.29 -10.57
N ALA A 146 0.17 -9.22 -9.77
CA ALA A 146 -0.05 -9.27 -8.34
C ALA A 146 -1.45 -9.79 -7.99
N SER A 147 -2.48 -9.28 -8.67
CA SER A 147 -3.87 -9.77 -8.54
C SER A 147 -3.99 -11.26 -8.84
N ASN A 148 -3.43 -11.71 -9.97
CA ASN A 148 -3.44 -13.14 -10.32
C ASN A 148 -2.68 -13.99 -9.29
N HIS A 149 -1.54 -13.50 -8.79
CA HIS A 149 -0.75 -14.22 -7.79
C HIS A 149 -1.51 -14.43 -6.49
N VAL A 150 -2.21 -13.39 -6.00
CA VAL A 150 -3.02 -13.49 -4.78
C VAL A 150 -4.22 -14.42 -4.97
N ILE A 151 -4.94 -14.30 -6.10
CA ILE A 151 -6.07 -15.20 -6.42
C ILE A 151 -5.61 -16.66 -6.50
N ASN A 152 -4.49 -16.93 -7.18
CA ASN A 152 -3.96 -18.28 -7.31
C ASN A 152 -3.52 -18.85 -5.95
N SER A 153 -2.88 -18.03 -5.12
CA SER A 153 -2.44 -18.43 -3.78
C SER A 153 -3.63 -18.75 -2.87
N ALA A 154 -4.68 -17.91 -2.90
CA ALA A 154 -5.91 -18.16 -2.15
C ALA A 154 -6.62 -19.45 -2.60
N THR A 155 -6.69 -19.69 -3.91
CA THR A 155 -7.28 -20.92 -4.48
C THR A 155 -6.47 -22.17 -4.12
N ALA A 156 -5.13 -22.07 -4.08
CA ALA A 156 -4.28 -23.16 -3.64
C ALA A 156 -4.51 -23.51 -2.17
N MET A 157 -4.67 -22.49 -1.31
CA MET A 157 -4.95 -22.69 0.11
C MET A 157 -6.33 -23.29 0.37
N SER A 158 -7.36 -22.92 -0.40
CA SER A 158 -8.71 -23.50 -0.25
C SER A 158 -8.80 -24.97 -0.69
N ASN A 159 -7.88 -25.40 -1.55
CA ASN A 159 -7.84 -26.76 -2.10
C ASN A 159 -6.78 -27.65 -1.44
N ALA A 160 -6.08 -27.15 -0.41
CA ALA A 160 -5.15 -27.96 0.36
C ALA A 160 -5.93 -28.95 1.25
N PRO A 161 -5.65 -30.27 1.17
CA PRO A 161 -6.28 -31.23 2.08
C PRO A 161 -5.84 -30.93 3.52
N MET A 162 -6.82 -30.81 4.43
CA MET A 162 -6.58 -30.72 5.87
C MET A 162 -6.00 -32.01 6.44
#